data_AF-A0A1V5VG97-F1
#
_entry.id   AF-A0A1V5VG97-F1
#
_cell.length_a   1.000
_cell.length_b   1.000
_cell.length_c   1.000
_cell.angle_alpha   90.00
_cell.angle_beta   90.00
_cell.angle_gamma   90.00
#
_symmetry.space_group_name_H-M   'P 1'
#
loop_
_entity.id
_entity.type
_entity.pdbx_description
1 polymer ?
#
loop_
_entity_poly.entity_id
_entity_poly.type
_entity_poly.pdbx_seq_one_letter_code
_entity_poly.pdbx_strand_id
1 'polypeptide(L)'
;MPDGKDNIPSIRVEVKPDSVVSDGLSEVVVKCSFKDSKGKAVKEDIPVTAECRKLKYKEEKTARGGSVTFKIKPLKPTGKTKVAVSSPHGEQTAVFFVKPTPKQYVRDLLQAIVLAFIVAFGIIRPFILQTYVIPSSSMEPTIYIGDRVVGFMFTYRFREPQRGEIIVFNQDGERTPRPIPIPFLKDPKTNFIKRVVAVGGDTIEVRDLTVYVNHMPINEPYIKAPPLYNMPAVKVPEGHVFLMGDNRNNSNDSHVWGPLPLKNVRSKGWARFWPLDRIKILK
;
A
#
# COMPACT_ATOMS: atom_id res chain seq x y z
N MET A 1 56.12 -0.90 62.93
CA MET A 1 55.21 0.21 62.59
C MET A 1 54.31 -0.28 61.47
N PRO A 2 52.98 -0.25 61.61
CA PRO A 2 52.09 -0.81 60.60
C PRO A 2 52.03 0.13 59.39
N ASP A 3 52.33 -0.43 58.22
CA ASP A 3 52.23 0.22 56.91
C ASP A 3 50.73 0.39 56.58
N GLY A 4 50.20 1.59 56.85
CA GLY A 4 48.82 1.98 56.58
C GLY A 4 48.59 2.20 55.09
N LYS A 5 48.67 1.14 54.29
CA LYS A 5 48.15 1.17 52.92
C LYS A 5 46.64 0.99 52.99
N ASP A 6 45.99 2.12 52.76
CA ASP A 6 44.57 2.33 52.64
C ASP A 6 43.84 1.15 52.00
N ASN A 7 42.84 0.68 52.74
CA ASN A 7 41.92 -0.37 52.34
C ASN A 7 40.93 0.23 51.31
N ILE A 8 41.40 0.51 50.10
CA ILE A 8 40.60 1.20 49.07
C ILE A 8 39.34 0.36 48.75
N PRO A 9 38.13 0.90 48.96
CA PRO A 9 36.90 0.22 48.59
C PRO A 9 36.85 -0.10 47.10
N SER A 10 36.55 -1.35 46.74
CA SER A 10 36.20 -1.70 45.37
C SER A 10 34.69 -1.54 45.17
N ILE A 11 34.29 -0.80 44.15
CA ILE A 11 32.86 -0.61 43.82
C ILE A 11 32.36 -1.83 43.07
N ARG A 12 31.23 -2.42 43.48
CA ARG A 12 30.54 -3.44 42.69
C ARG A 12 29.06 -3.09 42.54
N VAL A 13 28.69 -2.66 41.35
CA VAL A 13 27.31 -2.36 40.98
C VAL A 13 26.65 -3.66 40.50
N GLU A 14 25.72 -4.18 41.29
CA GLU A 14 24.92 -5.35 40.93
C GLU A 14 23.50 -4.91 40.55
N VAL A 15 23.24 -4.84 39.24
CA VAL A 15 21.89 -4.60 38.74
C VAL A 15 21.12 -5.91 38.86
N LYS A 16 20.20 -6.00 39.82
CA LYS A 16 19.32 -7.18 39.92
C LYS A 16 18.32 -7.17 38.76
N PRO A 17 18.32 -8.20 37.88
CA PRO A 17 17.43 -8.26 36.71
C PRO A 17 15.95 -8.36 37.07
N ASP A 18 15.61 -8.79 38.29
CA ASP A 18 14.22 -9.02 38.74
C ASP A 18 13.41 -7.74 39.01
N SER A 19 13.99 -6.56 38.79
CA SER A 19 13.31 -5.26 38.92
C SER A 19 12.73 -4.72 37.60
N VAL A 20 12.81 -5.49 36.51
CA VAL A 20 12.18 -5.17 35.21
C VAL A 20 10.71 -5.61 35.22
N VAL A 21 9.89 -4.91 36.01
CA VAL A 21 8.44 -5.14 36.04
C VAL A 21 7.79 -4.50 34.81
N SER A 22 6.84 -5.18 34.19
CA SER A 22 6.27 -4.98 32.84
C SER A 22 5.40 -3.75 32.62
N ASP A 23 5.23 -2.87 33.61
CA ASP A 23 4.05 -2.00 33.64
C ASP A 23 4.32 -0.55 33.27
N GLY A 24 5.35 -0.27 32.46
CA GLY A 24 5.55 1.01 31.76
C GLY A 24 5.81 2.25 32.61
N LEU A 25 5.64 2.14 33.92
CA LEU A 25 5.81 3.16 34.96
C LEU A 25 6.59 2.62 36.17
N SER A 26 7.01 1.35 36.11
CA SER A 26 7.75 0.66 37.14
C SER A 26 9.15 1.26 37.29
N GLU A 27 9.45 1.70 38.52
CA GLU A 27 10.77 2.19 38.90
C GLU A 27 11.79 1.07 38.72
N VAL A 28 12.84 1.32 37.94
CA VAL A 28 13.97 0.41 37.84
C VAL A 28 14.80 0.58 39.10
N VAL A 29 15.06 -0.53 39.80
CA VAL A 29 15.77 -0.53 41.09
C VAL A 29 17.23 -0.91 40.85
N VAL A 30 18.13 0.08 40.94
CA VAL A 30 19.58 -0.17 40.83
C VAL A 30 20.16 -0.28 42.24
N LYS A 31 20.64 -1.47 42.60
CA LYS A 31 21.32 -1.71 43.89
C LYS A 31 22.84 -1.66 43.68
N CYS A 32 23.50 -0.77 44.40
CA CYS A 32 24.96 -0.68 44.38
C CYS A 32 25.50 -1.23 45.69
N SER A 33 26.56 -2.04 45.64
CA SER A 33 27.23 -2.59 46.82
C SER A 33 28.70 -2.23 46.84
N PHE A 34 29.21 -1.89 48.03
CA PHE A 34 30.60 -1.46 48.22
C PHE A 34 31.28 -2.46 49.15
N LYS A 35 32.38 -3.04 48.66
CA LYS A 35 33.13 -4.06 49.38
C LYS A 35 34.60 -3.65 49.48
N ASP A 36 35.19 -3.92 50.64
CA ASP A 36 36.63 -3.73 50.84
C ASP A 36 37.45 -4.78 50.07
N SER A 37 38.78 -4.67 50.14
CA SER A 37 39.73 -5.61 49.52
C SER A 37 39.54 -7.07 49.98
N LYS A 38 38.86 -7.30 51.11
CA LYS A 38 38.56 -8.61 51.70
C LYS A 38 37.13 -9.08 51.39
N GLY A 39 36.38 -8.36 50.55
CA GLY A 39 35.01 -8.70 50.15
C GLY A 39 33.95 -8.40 51.20
N LYS A 40 34.28 -7.71 52.29
CA LYS A 40 33.37 -7.35 53.37
C LYS A 40 32.68 -6.03 53.05
N ALA A 41 31.41 -5.89 53.47
CA ALA A 41 30.66 -4.65 53.28
C ALA A 41 31.38 -3.49 53.98
N VAL A 42 31.59 -2.40 53.25
CA VAL A 42 32.19 -1.18 53.81
C VAL A 42 31.22 -0.58 54.83
N LYS A 43 31.72 -0.24 56.01
CA LYS A 43 30.91 0.34 57.10
C LYS A 43 30.85 1.86 57.07
N GLU A 44 31.70 2.48 56.28
CA GLU A 44 31.77 3.93 56.09
C GLU A 44 30.67 4.42 55.15
N ASP A 45 30.28 5.67 55.35
CA ASP A 45 29.30 6.37 54.54
C ASP A 45 29.98 6.87 53.25
N ILE A 46 29.59 6.32 52.09
CA ILE A 46 30.18 6.66 50.79
C ILE A 46 29.19 7.50 49.98
N PRO A 47 29.56 8.69 49.46
CA PRO A 47 28.72 9.44 48.53
C PRO A 47 28.70 8.75 47.17
N VAL A 48 27.50 8.59 46.60
CA VAL A 48 27.27 7.87 45.34
C VAL A 48 26.33 8.68 44.46
N THR A 49 26.75 8.90 43.21
CA THR A 49 25.94 9.60 42.20
C THR A 49 25.51 8.63 41.10
N ALA A 50 24.20 8.56 40.84
CA ALA A 50 23.65 7.86 39.69
C ALA A 50 23.19 8.85 38.61
N GLU A 51 23.71 8.72 37.39
CA GLU A 51 23.40 9.61 36.27
C GLU A 51 22.92 8.83 35.03
N CYS A 52 21.85 9.33 34.41
CA CYS A 52 21.40 8.90 33.11
C CYS A 52 21.05 10.10 32.20
N ARG A 53 21.99 10.45 31.32
CA ARG A 53 21.81 11.58 30.38
C ARG A 53 20.59 11.42 29.46
N LYS A 54 20.32 10.22 28.95
CA LYS A 54 19.15 9.94 28.09
C LYS A 54 17.81 10.14 28.80
N LEU A 55 17.80 9.98 30.12
CA LEU A 55 16.60 10.11 30.95
C LEU A 55 16.50 11.47 31.65
N LYS A 56 17.51 12.34 31.51
CA LYS A 56 17.67 13.56 32.34
C LYS A 56 17.55 13.27 33.83
N TYR A 57 18.06 12.12 34.27
CA TYR A 57 18.02 11.68 35.66
C TYR A 57 19.41 11.83 36.28
N LYS A 58 19.47 12.47 37.45
CA LYS A 58 20.65 12.56 38.31
C LYS A 58 20.18 12.54 39.76
N GLU A 59 20.67 11.59 40.55
CA GLU A 59 20.34 11.49 41.97
C GLU A 59 21.61 11.15 42.75
N GLU A 60 21.80 11.80 43.89
CA GLU A 60 22.95 11.62 44.77
C GLU A 60 22.47 11.07 46.13
N LYS A 61 23.14 10.02 46.61
CA LYS A 61 22.81 9.36 47.88
C LYS A 61 24.07 8.91 48.59
N THR A 62 23.98 8.80 49.91
CA THR A 62 25.02 8.20 50.74
C THR A 62 24.72 6.72 50.95
N ALA A 63 25.66 5.83 50.61
CA ALA A 63 25.57 4.41 50.90
C ALA A 63 25.85 4.18 52.39
N ARG A 64 24.85 3.67 53.13
CA ARG A 64 24.97 3.29 54.54
C ARG A 64 25.06 1.78 54.66
N GLY A 65 26.05 1.27 55.40
CA GLY A 65 26.27 -0.17 55.55
C GLY A 65 26.64 -0.88 54.24
N GLY A 66 27.33 -0.19 53.33
CA GLY A 66 27.90 -0.78 52.12
C GLY A 66 26.90 -1.02 50.98
N SER A 67 25.69 -0.44 51.02
CA SER A 67 24.78 -0.48 49.86
C SER A 67 23.89 0.75 49.72
N VAL A 68 23.46 1.03 48.48
CA VAL A 68 22.49 2.09 48.16
C VAL A 68 21.57 1.64 47.02
N THR A 69 20.33 2.16 47.03
CA THR A 69 19.30 1.84 46.04
C THR A 69 18.80 3.10 45.34
N PHE A 70 18.82 3.08 44.01
CA PHE A 70 18.26 4.13 43.15
C PHE A 70 16.96 3.64 42.50
N LYS A 71 15.93 4.49 42.50
CA LYS A 71 14.65 4.25 41.86
C LYS A 71 14.55 5.14 40.64
N ILE A 72 14.69 4.55 39.46
CA ILE A 72 14.82 5.29 38.21
C ILE A 72 13.55 5.12 37.39
N LYS A 73 12.85 6.22 37.12
CA LYS A 73 11.72 6.23 36.20
C LYS A 73 12.22 6.48 34.77
N PRO A 74 12.01 5.55 33.82
CA PRO A 74 12.40 5.76 32.44
C PRO A 74 11.51 6.81 31.76
N LEU A 75 12.13 7.61 30.89
CA LEU A 75 11.54 8.71 30.11
C LEU A 75 11.03 8.19 28.76
N LYS A 76 11.61 7.08 28.28
CA LYS A 76 11.13 6.33 27.12
C LYS A 76 10.61 4.96 27.58
N PRO A 77 9.41 4.56 27.15
CA PRO A 77 8.74 3.35 27.63
C PRO A 77 9.34 2.04 27.08
N THR A 78 10.35 2.09 26.21
CA THR A 78 11.00 0.90 25.61
C THR A 78 12.50 1.09 25.34
N GLY A 79 13.25 -0.01 25.42
CA GLY A 79 14.61 -0.11 24.88
C GLY A 79 15.73 -0.21 25.93
N LYS A 80 16.98 -0.19 25.45
CA LYS A 80 18.19 -0.24 26.29
C LYS A 80 18.45 1.12 26.92
N THR A 81 18.50 1.17 28.24
CA THR A 81 18.92 2.35 29.00
C THR A 81 20.19 2.03 29.78
N LYS A 82 21.15 2.96 29.75
CA LYS A 82 22.41 2.87 30.50
C LYS A 82 22.39 3.89 31.63
N VAL A 83 22.79 3.49 32.83
CA VAL A 83 22.92 4.37 34.01
C VAL A 83 24.34 4.25 34.51
N ALA A 84 25.04 5.37 34.60
CA ALA A 84 26.35 5.45 35.21
C ALA A 84 26.20 5.65 36.72
N VAL A 85 27.00 4.93 37.51
CA VAL A 85 27.08 5.07 38.96
C VAL A 85 28.52 5.38 39.30
N SER A 86 28.74 6.53 39.93
CA SER A 86 30.06 7.05 40.32
C SER A 86 30.18 7.21 41.84
N SER A 87 31.38 6.97 42.37
CA SER A 87 31.77 7.29 43.75
C SER A 87 33.24 7.75 43.79
N PRO A 88 33.76 8.22 44.94
CA PRO A 88 35.18 8.58 45.10
C PRO A 88 36.17 7.47 44.74
N HIS A 89 35.71 6.21 44.66
CA HIS A 89 36.54 5.04 44.40
C HIS A 89 36.36 4.45 42.98
N GLY A 90 35.66 5.15 42.08
CA GLY A 90 35.49 4.73 40.68
C GLY A 90 34.08 4.88 40.10
N GLU A 91 33.90 4.46 38.84
CA GLU A 91 32.62 4.53 38.10
C GLU A 91 32.29 3.16 37.46
N GLN A 92 31.01 2.78 37.48
CA GLN A 92 30.49 1.59 36.80
C GLN A 92 29.15 1.88 36.11
N THR A 93 28.89 1.18 35.00
CA THR A 93 27.64 1.36 34.24
C THR A 93 26.72 0.16 34.34
N ALA A 94 25.47 0.42 34.70
CA ALA A 94 24.34 -0.50 34.66
C ALA A 94 23.60 -0.39 33.32
N VAL A 95 23.23 -1.52 32.69
CA VAL A 95 22.37 -1.54 31.50
C VAL A 95 21.10 -2.32 31.80
N PHE A 96 19.93 -1.73 31.54
CA PHE A 96 18.64 -2.40 31.67
C PHE A 96 17.79 -2.25 30.42
N PHE A 97 16.86 -3.19 30.25
CA PHE A 97 15.92 -3.25 29.15
C PHE A 97 14.51 -2.98 29.67
N VAL A 98 13.89 -1.92 29.16
CA VAL A 98 12.47 -1.66 29.43
C VAL A 98 11.66 -2.39 28.35
N LYS A 99 10.83 -3.37 28.76
CA LYS A 99 9.91 -4.06 27.86
C LYS A 99 8.76 -3.10 27.45
N PRO A 100 8.24 -3.20 26.22
CA PRO A 100 7.06 -2.44 25.80
C PRO A 100 5.87 -2.77 26.67
N THR A 101 5.09 -1.73 26.99
CA THR A 101 3.79 -1.93 27.63
C THR A 101 2.83 -2.62 26.68
N PRO A 102 1.81 -3.34 27.19
CA PRO A 102 0.73 -3.88 26.37
C PRO A 102 0.09 -2.80 25.48
N LYS A 103 -0.12 -1.60 26.01
CA LYS A 103 -0.68 -0.45 25.26
C LYS A 103 0.20 -0.04 24.08
N GLN A 104 1.52 0.00 24.27
CA GLN A 104 2.46 0.35 23.21
C GLN A 104 2.58 -0.75 22.15
N TYR A 105 2.58 -2.02 22.58
CA TYR A 105 2.53 -3.15 21.67
C TYR A 105 1.26 -3.13 20.80
N VAL A 106 0.09 -2.91 21.42
CA VAL A 106 -1.19 -2.78 20.70
C VAL A 106 -1.16 -1.61 19.72
N ARG A 107 -0.62 -0.44 20.12
CA ARG A 107 -0.49 0.72 19.24
C ARG A 107 0.38 0.40 18.01
N ASP A 108 1.55 -0.21 18.22
CA ASP A 108 2.48 -0.52 17.15
C ASP A 108 1.91 -1.60 16.21
N LEU A 109 1.18 -2.60 16.76
CA LEU A 109 0.44 -3.58 15.97
C LEU A 109 -0.68 -2.93 15.15
N LEU A 110 -1.47 -2.04 15.73
CA LEU A 110 -2.52 -1.30 15.02
C LEU A 110 -1.94 -0.45 13.89
N GLN A 111 -0.82 0.24 14.13
CA GLN A 111 -0.13 1.01 13.08
C GLN A 111 0.34 0.13 11.93
N ALA A 112 0.93 -1.03 12.23
CA ALA A 112 1.37 -1.98 11.21
C ALA A 112 0.18 -2.51 10.39
N ILE A 113 -0.93 -2.86 11.06
CA ILE A 113 -2.16 -3.31 10.38
C ILE A 113 -2.70 -2.20 9.47
N VAL A 114 -2.85 -0.97 9.98
CA VAL A 114 -3.36 0.16 9.18
C VAL A 114 -2.48 0.43 7.97
N LEU A 115 -1.15 0.41 8.13
CA LEU A 115 -0.23 0.57 7.01
C LEU A 115 -0.40 -0.55 5.97
N ALA A 116 -0.49 -1.81 6.41
CA ALA A 116 -0.71 -2.94 5.50
C ALA A 116 -2.02 -2.79 4.72
N PHE A 117 -3.09 -2.31 5.36
CA PHE A 117 -4.35 -1.99 4.67
C PHE A 117 -4.18 -0.86 3.66
N ILE A 118 -3.49 0.23 4.00
CA ILE A 118 -3.23 1.34 3.07
C ILE A 118 -2.43 0.87 1.86
N VAL A 119 -1.40 0.05 2.07
CA VAL A 119 -0.59 -0.50 0.95
C VAL A 119 -1.43 -1.44 0.10
N ALA A 120 -2.12 -2.41 0.72
CA ALA A 120 -2.88 -3.41 -0.02
C ALA A 120 -4.06 -2.80 -0.79
N PHE A 121 -4.82 -1.90 -0.17
CA PHE A 121 -6.04 -1.32 -0.75
C PHE A 121 -5.83 0.03 -1.43
N GLY A 122 -4.78 0.76 -1.11
CA GLY A 122 -4.45 2.07 -1.69
C GLY A 122 -3.36 2.03 -2.76
N ILE A 123 -2.51 0.99 -2.81
CA ILE A 123 -1.42 0.88 -3.79
C ILE A 123 -1.49 -0.43 -4.59
N ILE A 124 -1.68 -1.58 -3.97
CA ILE A 124 -1.60 -2.85 -4.70
C ILE A 124 -2.88 -3.10 -5.49
N ARG A 125 -4.03 -3.15 -4.80
CA ARG A 125 -5.33 -3.39 -5.45
C ARG A 125 -5.68 -2.35 -6.53
N PRO A 126 -5.55 -1.03 -6.30
CA PRO A 126 -5.94 -0.02 -7.30
C PRO A 126 -5.06 0.01 -8.54
N PHE A 127 -3.86 -0.57 -8.48
CA PHE A 127 -2.94 -0.61 -9.60
C PHE A 127 -2.87 -1.99 -10.27
N ILE A 128 -3.89 -2.85 -10.08
CA ILE A 128 -3.98 -4.13 -10.78
C ILE A 128 -4.13 -3.86 -12.28
N LEU A 129 -3.00 -4.00 -12.98
CA LEU A 129 -2.90 -4.10 -14.42
C LEU A 129 -3.27 -5.52 -14.82
N GLN A 130 -4.26 -5.67 -15.70
CA GLN A 130 -4.57 -6.97 -16.32
C GLN A 130 -4.01 -7.01 -17.73
N THR A 131 -3.38 -8.13 -18.10
CA THR A 131 -2.92 -8.34 -19.47
C THR A 131 -3.93 -9.20 -20.25
N TYR A 132 -4.08 -8.87 -21.54
CA TYR A 132 -4.98 -9.55 -22.47
C TYR A 132 -4.22 -9.91 -23.74
N VAL A 133 -4.40 -11.14 -24.22
CA VAL A 133 -3.94 -11.58 -25.55
C VAL A 133 -5.08 -11.40 -26.52
N ILE A 134 -4.80 -10.84 -27.71
CA ILE A 134 -5.83 -10.45 -28.68
C ILE A 134 -6.02 -11.55 -29.73
N PRO A 135 -7.18 -12.23 -29.78
CA PRO A 135 -7.39 -13.35 -30.69
C PRO A 135 -8.13 -12.97 -31.99
N SER A 136 -8.53 -11.70 -32.17
CA SER A 136 -9.39 -11.27 -33.29
C SER A 136 -8.88 -9.99 -33.97
N SER A 137 -9.26 -9.79 -35.22
CA SER A 137 -8.88 -8.64 -36.06
C SER A 137 -9.85 -7.44 -35.99
N SER A 138 -10.81 -7.46 -35.06
CA SER A 138 -11.87 -6.42 -34.96
C SER A 138 -11.35 -5.03 -34.58
N MET A 139 -10.16 -4.94 -34.00
CA MET A 139 -9.51 -3.69 -33.61
C MET A 139 -8.36 -3.29 -34.53
N GLU A 140 -8.19 -3.94 -35.68
CA GLU A 140 -7.20 -3.51 -36.68
C GLU A 140 -7.59 -2.16 -37.30
N PRO A 141 -6.63 -1.28 -37.63
CA PRO A 141 -5.17 -1.47 -37.53
C PRO A 141 -4.58 -1.11 -36.16
N THR A 142 -5.39 -0.68 -35.20
CA THR A 142 -4.88 -0.24 -33.89
C THR A 142 -4.27 -1.38 -33.09
N ILE A 143 -4.93 -2.55 -33.10
CA ILE A 143 -4.54 -3.75 -32.35
C ILE A 143 -4.70 -4.96 -33.27
N TYR A 144 -3.62 -5.72 -33.47
CA TYR A 144 -3.58 -6.91 -34.33
C TYR A 144 -3.74 -8.21 -33.53
N ILE A 145 -4.08 -9.29 -34.23
CA ILE A 145 -4.08 -10.64 -33.65
C ILE A 145 -2.68 -10.95 -33.11
N GLY A 146 -2.62 -11.49 -31.88
CA GLY A 146 -1.39 -11.82 -31.16
C GLY A 146 -0.79 -10.68 -30.36
N ASP A 147 -1.28 -9.44 -30.51
CA ASP A 147 -0.87 -8.33 -29.65
C ASP A 147 -1.21 -8.63 -28.17
N ARG A 148 -0.43 -8.06 -27.25
CA ARG A 148 -0.76 -8.06 -25.83
C ARG A 148 -1.04 -6.65 -25.35
N VAL A 149 -2.22 -6.49 -24.76
CA VAL A 149 -2.73 -5.22 -24.26
C VAL A 149 -2.79 -5.28 -22.75
N VAL A 150 -2.41 -4.19 -22.10
CA VAL A 150 -2.59 -4.01 -20.67
C VAL A 150 -3.79 -3.10 -20.41
N GLY A 151 -4.68 -3.53 -19.52
CA GLY A 151 -5.87 -2.81 -19.09
C GLY A 151 -5.75 -2.29 -17.65
N PHE A 152 -6.26 -1.09 -17.42
CA PHE A 152 -6.32 -0.45 -16.10
C PHE A 152 -7.74 -0.53 -15.53
N MET A 153 -7.91 -1.39 -14.52
CA MET A 153 -9.21 -1.74 -13.90
C MET A 153 -9.89 -0.59 -13.16
N PHE A 154 -9.10 0.36 -12.66
CA PHE A 154 -9.61 1.38 -11.73
C PHE A 154 -10.10 2.64 -12.39
N THR A 155 -9.79 2.85 -13.68
CA THR A 155 -10.21 4.04 -14.43
C THR A 155 -11.69 4.34 -14.22
N TYR A 156 -12.54 3.31 -14.35
CA TYR A 156 -13.98 3.46 -14.37
C TYR A 156 -14.66 3.32 -13.01
N ARG A 157 -13.88 3.26 -11.92
CA ARG A 157 -14.40 3.44 -10.55
C ARG A 157 -14.58 4.91 -10.19
N PHE A 158 -13.84 5.81 -10.84
CA PHE A 158 -13.76 7.23 -10.47
C PHE A 158 -14.36 8.17 -11.53
N ARG A 159 -14.52 7.68 -12.77
CA ARG A 159 -15.14 8.43 -13.87
C ARG A 159 -15.76 7.49 -14.88
N GLU A 160 -16.60 8.01 -15.75
CA GLU A 160 -17.18 7.24 -16.85
C GLU A 160 -16.20 7.14 -18.05
N PRO A 161 -16.37 6.13 -18.93
CA PRO A 161 -15.69 6.07 -20.22
C PRO A 161 -15.98 7.29 -21.09
N GLN A 162 -14.97 7.72 -21.84
CA GLN A 162 -15.06 8.86 -22.75
C GLN A 162 -15.00 8.40 -24.20
N ARG A 163 -15.56 9.19 -25.12
CA ARG A 163 -15.45 8.95 -26.55
C ARG A 163 -13.97 8.83 -26.96
N GLY A 164 -13.70 7.90 -27.87
CA GLY A 164 -12.36 7.57 -28.32
C GLY A 164 -11.65 6.50 -27.48
N GLU A 165 -12.02 6.30 -26.20
CA GLU A 165 -11.30 5.33 -25.36
C GLU A 165 -11.49 3.88 -25.82
N ILE A 166 -10.42 3.08 -25.72
CA ILE A 166 -10.50 1.63 -25.91
C ILE A 166 -10.74 0.98 -24.55
N ILE A 167 -11.74 0.12 -24.48
CA ILE A 167 -12.14 -0.55 -23.23
C ILE A 167 -12.24 -2.05 -23.39
N VAL A 168 -12.01 -2.75 -22.28
CA VAL A 168 -12.28 -4.17 -22.14
C VAL A 168 -13.58 -4.34 -21.37
N PHE A 169 -14.47 -5.20 -21.88
CA PHE A 169 -15.78 -5.49 -21.28
C PHE A 169 -16.12 -6.97 -21.41
N ASN A 170 -17.11 -7.43 -20.66
CA ASN A 170 -17.69 -8.76 -20.83
C ASN A 170 -19.21 -8.69 -20.63
N GLN A 171 -19.89 -9.84 -20.58
CA GLN A 171 -21.34 -9.93 -20.42
C GLN A 171 -21.77 -10.52 -19.06
N ASP A 172 -20.84 -10.69 -18.13
CA ASP A 172 -21.07 -11.21 -16.76
C ASP A 172 -21.67 -10.12 -15.84
N GLY A 173 -22.69 -9.43 -16.34
CA GLY A 173 -23.27 -8.25 -15.72
C GLY A 173 -24.72 -8.05 -16.15
N GLU A 174 -25.07 -6.81 -16.49
CA GLU A 174 -26.42 -6.49 -16.94
C GLU A 174 -26.61 -6.94 -18.39
N ARG A 175 -27.78 -7.53 -18.69
CA ARG A 175 -28.12 -7.97 -20.04
C ARG A 175 -28.29 -6.74 -20.92
N THR A 176 -27.65 -6.74 -22.08
CA THR A 176 -27.92 -5.76 -23.14
C THR A 176 -29.38 -5.89 -23.62
N PRO A 177 -30.00 -4.81 -24.14
CA PRO A 177 -31.41 -4.83 -24.58
C PRO A 177 -31.74 -5.93 -25.59
N ARG A 178 -30.76 -6.32 -26.41
CA ARG A 178 -30.77 -7.54 -27.20
C ARG A 178 -29.66 -8.46 -26.68
N PRO A 179 -29.89 -9.76 -26.47
CA PRO A 179 -28.79 -10.70 -26.26
C PRO A 179 -27.83 -10.52 -27.42
N ILE A 180 -26.56 -10.22 -27.13
CA ILE A 180 -25.53 -10.06 -28.16
C ILE A 180 -25.49 -11.39 -28.94
N PRO A 181 -25.98 -11.46 -30.18
CA PRO A 181 -25.99 -12.71 -30.92
C PRO A 181 -24.59 -12.88 -31.50
N ILE A 182 -23.63 -13.20 -30.63
CA ILE A 182 -22.35 -13.74 -31.08
C ILE A 182 -22.58 -15.25 -31.08
N PRO A 183 -22.64 -15.91 -32.25
CA PRO A 183 -22.81 -17.36 -32.35
C PRO A 183 -21.74 -18.16 -31.56
N PHE A 184 -20.70 -17.48 -31.08
CA PHE A 184 -19.53 -18.02 -30.41
C PHE A 184 -19.43 -17.68 -28.90
N LEU A 185 -20.37 -16.94 -28.31
CA LEU A 185 -20.35 -16.64 -26.87
C LEU A 185 -20.92 -17.83 -26.07
N LYS A 186 -20.04 -18.77 -25.71
CA LYS A 186 -20.38 -19.84 -24.76
C LYS A 186 -20.33 -19.38 -23.29
N ASP A 187 -19.56 -18.34 -22.99
CA ASP A 187 -19.31 -17.87 -21.62
C ASP A 187 -19.45 -16.33 -21.52
N PRO A 188 -20.40 -15.81 -20.71
CA PRO A 188 -20.58 -14.37 -20.49
C PRO A 188 -19.35 -13.68 -19.87
N LYS A 189 -18.41 -14.42 -19.27
CA LYS A 189 -17.18 -13.87 -18.71
C LYS A 189 -16.10 -13.60 -19.75
N THR A 190 -16.31 -14.01 -21.00
CA THR A 190 -15.39 -13.74 -22.11
C THR A 190 -15.14 -12.24 -22.26
N ASN A 191 -13.88 -11.83 -22.23
CA ASN A 191 -13.49 -10.43 -22.39
C ASN A 191 -13.40 -10.03 -23.86
N PHE A 192 -13.94 -8.87 -24.19
CA PHE A 192 -13.90 -8.24 -25.50
C PHE A 192 -13.25 -6.87 -25.39
N ILE A 193 -12.63 -6.42 -26.47
CA ILE A 193 -12.02 -5.10 -26.57
C ILE A 193 -12.63 -4.34 -27.75
N LYS A 194 -13.08 -3.11 -27.52
CA LYS A 194 -13.68 -2.21 -28.50
C LYS A 194 -13.40 -0.75 -28.15
N ARG A 195 -13.65 0.16 -29.10
CA ARG A 195 -13.56 1.60 -28.89
C ARG A 195 -14.93 2.20 -28.54
N VAL A 196 -14.96 3.11 -27.58
CA VAL A 196 -16.14 3.93 -27.25
C VAL A 196 -16.32 4.99 -28.33
N VAL A 197 -17.43 4.91 -29.07
CA VAL A 197 -17.74 5.90 -30.12
C VAL A 197 -18.76 6.92 -29.63
N ALA A 198 -19.70 6.50 -28.79
CA ALA A 198 -20.70 7.38 -28.16
C ALA A 198 -20.93 6.97 -26.69
N VAL A 199 -21.35 7.93 -25.87
CA VAL A 199 -21.60 7.77 -24.43
C VAL A 199 -23.07 8.08 -24.10
N GLY A 200 -23.48 7.90 -22.84
CA GLY A 200 -24.83 8.20 -22.38
C GLY A 200 -25.32 9.58 -22.85
N GLY A 201 -26.55 9.63 -23.35
CA GLY A 201 -27.17 10.84 -23.87
C GLY A 201 -26.86 11.14 -25.34
N ASP A 202 -25.88 10.49 -25.95
CA ASP A 202 -25.56 10.69 -27.37
C ASP A 202 -26.58 10.02 -28.30
N THR A 203 -26.68 10.53 -29.52
CA THR A 203 -27.36 9.86 -30.63
C THR A 203 -26.34 9.49 -31.68
N ILE A 204 -26.24 8.21 -32.04
CA ILE A 204 -25.29 7.72 -33.04
C ILE A 204 -26.05 7.18 -34.26
N GLU A 205 -25.57 7.50 -35.46
CA GLU A 205 -26.09 7.00 -36.73
C GLU A 205 -24.94 6.67 -37.68
N VAL A 206 -25.17 5.75 -38.62
CA VAL A 206 -24.27 5.50 -39.74
C VAL A 206 -25.03 5.68 -41.04
N ARG A 207 -24.59 6.62 -41.86
CA ARG A 207 -25.13 6.87 -43.20
C ARG A 207 -24.03 7.36 -44.13
N ASP A 208 -24.13 7.03 -45.41
CA ASP A 208 -23.20 7.49 -46.44
C ASP A 208 -21.72 7.26 -46.04
N LEU A 209 -21.43 6.03 -45.58
CA LEU A 209 -20.11 5.58 -45.14
C LEU A 209 -19.51 6.36 -43.95
N THR A 210 -20.32 7.16 -43.26
CA THR A 210 -19.85 8.07 -42.21
C THR A 210 -20.59 7.82 -40.91
N VAL A 211 -19.87 7.82 -39.79
CA VAL A 211 -20.47 7.80 -38.46
C VAL A 211 -20.76 9.23 -38.02
N TYR A 212 -21.96 9.46 -37.53
CA TYR A 212 -22.35 10.73 -36.93
C TYR A 212 -22.70 10.51 -35.46
N VAL A 213 -22.27 11.45 -34.62
CA VAL A 213 -22.67 11.52 -33.21
C VAL A 213 -23.30 12.88 -32.98
N ASN A 214 -24.53 12.88 -32.48
CA ASN A 214 -25.39 14.06 -32.33
C ASN A 214 -25.51 14.83 -33.66
N HIS A 215 -25.74 14.08 -34.75
CA HIS A 215 -25.87 14.58 -36.13
C HIS A 215 -24.61 15.22 -36.74
N MET A 216 -23.48 15.20 -36.02
CA MET A 216 -22.20 15.72 -36.50
C MET A 216 -21.30 14.56 -36.94
N PRO A 217 -20.69 14.62 -38.14
CA PRO A 217 -19.74 13.59 -38.56
C PRO A 217 -18.53 13.61 -37.62
N ILE A 218 -18.07 12.43 -37.21
CA ILE A 218 -16.88 12.32 -36.34
C ILE A 218 -15.64 12.00 -37.16
N ASN A 219 -14.50 12.56 -36.73
CA ASN A 219 -13.20 12.26 -37.34
C ASN A 219 -12.62 10.98 -36.73
N GLU A 220 -12.41 9.96 -37.55
CA GLU A 220 -12.02 8.63 -37.10
C GLU A 220 -10.76 8.12 -37.81
N PRO A 221 -9.59 8.76 -37.59
CA PRO A 221 -8.34 8.41 -38.28
C PRO A 221 -7.79 7.02 -37.91
N TYR A 222 -8.43 6.34 -36.96
CA TYR A 222 -8.06 5.03 -36.45
C TYR A 222 -8.75 3.87 -37.20
N ILE A 223 -9.73 4.13 -38.07
CA ILE A 223 -10.49 3.05 -38.72
C ILE A 223 -9.69 2.41 -39.86
N LYS A 224 -9.88 1.11 -40.05
CA LYS A 224 -9.30 0.38 -41.19
C LYS A 224 -9.92 0.82 -42.52
N ALA A 225 -11.23 1.03 -42.52
CA ALA A 225 -12.02 1.45 -43.67
C ALA A 225 -13.35 2.06 -43.18
N PRO A 226 -14.02 2.91 -44.00
CA PRO A 226 -15.37 3.37 -43.72
C PRO A 226 -16.37 2.20 -43.53
N PRO A 227 -17.39 2.34 -42.66
CA PRO A 227 -18.45 1.35 -42.51
C PRO A 227 -19.26 1.19 -43.80
N LEU A 228 -19.40 -0.04 -44.30
CA LEU A 228 -20.14 -0.39 -45.52
C LEU A 228 -21.61 -0.76 -45.23
N TYR A 229 -22.17 -0.20 -44.18
CA TYR A 229 -23.54 -0.44 -43.74
C TYR A 229 -24.18 0.85 -43.28
N ASN A 230 -25.51 0.91 -43.35
CA ASN A 230 -26.30 1.97 -42.74
C ASN A 230 -26.86 1.48 -41.40
N MET A 231 -26.89 2.38 -40.43
CA MET A 231 -27.46 2.15 -39.13
C MET A 231 -28.37 3.34 -38.80
N PRO A 232 -29.67 3.10 -38.51
CA PRO A 232 -30.57 4.18 -38.11
C PRO A 232 -30.07 4.85 -36.83
N ALA A 233 -30.54 6.06 -36.58
CA ALA A 233 -30.19 6.79 -35.36
C ALA A 233 -30.59 6.01 -34.10
N VAL A 234 -29.61 5.82 -33.20
CA VAL A 234 -29.78 5.17 -31.91
C VAL A 234 -29.41 6.16 -30.81
N LYS A 235 -30.35 6.42 -29.90
CA LYS A 235 -30.07 7.14 -28.65
C LYS A 235 -29.38 6.19 -27.67
N VAL A 236 -28.20 6.56 -27.20
CA VAL A 236 -27.46 5.85 -26.15
C VAL A 236 -28.10 6.19 -24.80
N PRO A 237 -28.67 5.20 -24.08
CA PRO A 237 -29.26 5.47 -22.77
C PRO A 237 -28.21 5.95 -21.77
N GLU A 238 -28.64 6.67 -20.73
CA GLU A 238 -27.76 6.98 -19.60
C GLU A 238 -27.19 5.69 -18.97
N GLY A 239 -25.95 5.78 -18.47
CA GLY A 239 -25.25 4.62 -17.93
C GLY A 239 -24.89 3.55 -18.96
N HIS A 240 -24.86 3.89 -20.26
CA HIS A 240 -24.42 3.01 -21.34
C HIS A 240 -23.34 3.66 -22.22
N VAL A 241 -22.65 2.83 -23.00
CA VAL A 241 -21.71 3.23 -24.03
C VAL A 241 -22.01 2.51 -25.34
N PHE A 242 -21.75 3.17 -26.46
CA PHE A 242 -21.82 2.57 -27.78
C PHE A 242 -20.41 2.23 -28.27
N LEU A 243 -20.16 0.95 -28.53
CA LEU A 243 -18.84 0.43 -28.83
C LEU A 243 -18.72 0.00 -30.29
N MET A 244 -17.64 0.37 -30.96
CA MET A 244 -17.32 -0.11 -32.31
C MET A 244 -15.89 -0.62 -32.39
N GLY A 245 -15.66 -1.58 -33.27
CA GLY A 245 -14.32 -2.00 -33.64
C GLY A 245 -13.70 -1.03 -34.64
N ASP A 246 -12.38 -0.85 -34.56
CA ASP A 246 -11.64 -0.04 -35.53
C ASP A 246 -11.67 -0.67 -36.94
N ASN A 247 -11.84 -2.00 -37.01
CA ASN A 247 -12.12 -2.72 -38.25
C ASN A 247 -13.63 -2.82 -38.48
N ARG A 248 -14.22 -1.71 -38.94
CA ARG A 248 -15.67 -1.49 -39.03
C ARG A 248 -16.46 -2.60 -39.72
N ASN A 249 -15.91 -3.11 -40.82
CA ASN A 249 -16.58 -4.10 -41.66
C ASN A 249 -16.32 -5.55 -41.19
N ASN A 250 -15.53 -5.74 -40.12
CA ASN A 250 -15.22 -7.04 -39.55
C ASN A 250 -15.19 -7.00 -38.01
N SER A 251 -16.26 -6.47 -37.43
CA SER A 251 -16.41 -6.35 -35.98
C SER A 251 -17.85 -6.66 -35.58
N ASN A 252 -18.04 -7.58 -34.64
CA ASN A 252 -19.34 -7.80 -34.01
C ASN A 252 -19.42 -6.90 -32.78
N ASP A 253 -20.06 -5.74 -32.91
CA ASP A 253 -20.08 -4.67 -31.91
C ASP A 253 -21.45 -3.98 -31.81
N SER A 254 -21.55 -2.83 -31.12
CA SER A 254 -22.83 -2.21 -30.77
C SER A 254 -23.72 -1.88 -31.98
N HIS A 255 -23.19 -1.81 -33.21
CA HIS A 255 -24.04 -1.67 -34.40
C HIS A 255 -24.94 -2.90 -34.65
N VAL A 256 -24.54 -4.08 -34.16
CA VAL A 256 -25.32 -5.32 -34.26
C VAL A 256 -26.23 -5.48 -33.04
N TRP A 257 -25.69 -5.26 -31.84
CA TRP A 257 -26.34 -5.67 -30.59
C TRP A 257 -26.78 -4.53 -29.68
N GLY A 258 -26.50 -3.27 -30.05
CA GLY A 258 -26.91 -2.07 -29.34
C GLY A 258 -25.93 -1.61 -28.25
N PRO A 259 -26.32 -0.60 -27.45
CA PRO A 259 -25.47 -0.05 -26.38
C PRO A 259 -25.14 -1.05 -25.27
N LEU A 260 -23.95 -0.91 -24.68
CA LEU A 260 -23.45 -1.70 -23.56
C LEU A 260 -23.65 -0.97 -22.21
N PRO A 261 -24.24 -1.60 -21.18
CA PRO A 261 -24.28 -1.04 -19.83
C PRO A 261 -22.89 -0.80 -19.24
N LEU A 262 -22.68 0.32 -18.54
CA LEU A 262 -21.39 0.63 -17.91
C LEU A 262 -20.93 -0.42 -16.89
N LYS A 263 -21.87 -1.14 -16.26
CA LYS A 263 -21.57 -2.23 -15.31
C LYS A 263 -20.80 -3.40 -15.94
N ASN A 264 -20.83 -3.52 -17.27
CA ASN A 264 -20.18 -4.58 -18.02
C ASN A 264 -18.74 -4.22 -18.40
N VAL A 265 -18.35 -2.95 -18.23
CA VAL A 265 -16.99 -2.47 -18.47
C VAL A 265 -16.05 -2.97 -17.38
N ARG A 266 -14.92 -3.56 -17.79
CA ARG A 266 -13.94 -4.15 -16.88
C ARG A 266 -12.70 -3.28 -16.72
N SER A 267 -12.10 -2.83 -17.81
CA SER A 267 -10.90 -2.01 -17.74
C SER A 267 -10.76 -1.06 -18.92
N LYS A 268 -9.99 0.01 -18.74
CA LYS A 268 -9.51 0.84 -19.85
C LYS A 268 -8.34 0.13 -20.52
N GLY A 269 -8.39 -0.15 -21.82
CA GLY A 269 -7.24 -0.58 -22.60
C GLY A 269 -6.21 0.56 -22.64
N TRP A 270 -5.12 0.40 -21.91
CA TRP A 270 -4.17 1.49 -21.66
C TRP A 270 -3.04 1.51 -22.68
N ALA A 271 -2.40 0.36 -22.92
CA ALA A 271 -1.29 0.27 -23.85
C ALA A 271 -1.21 -1.12 -24.48
N ARG A 272 -0.75 -1.16 -25.73
CA ARG A 272 -0.17 -2.37 -26.32
C ARG A 272 1.29 -2.41 -25.92
N PHE A 273 1.72 -3.49 -25.27
CA PHE A 273 3.10 -3.65 -24.80
C PHE A 273 3.87 -4.78 -25.52
N TRP A 274 3.17 -5.59 -26.32
CA TRP A 274 3.77 -6.62 -27.17
C TRP A 274 3.10 -6.62 -28.55
N PRO A 275 3.85 -6.78 -29.65
CA PRO A 275 5.32 -6.97 -29.70
C PRO A 275 6.10 -5.69 -29.35
N LEU A 276 7.36 -5.84 -28.94
CA LEU A 276 8.16 -4.75 -28.34
C LEU A 276 8.45 -3.59 -29.32
N ASP A 277 8.53 -3.88 -30.61
CA ASP A 277 8.71 -2.93 -31.71
C ASP A 277 7.45 -2.09 -31.99
N ARG A 278 6.30 -2.49 -31.45
CA ARG A 278 5.01 -1.80 -31.63
C ARG A 278 4.44 -1.25 -30.33
N ILE A 279 5.22 -1.04 -29.28
CA ILE A 279 4.68 -0.50 -28.01
C ILE A 279 3.98 0.84 -28.27
N LYS A 280 2.73 0.97 -27.82
CA LYS A 280 1.91 2.17 -28.05
C LYS A 280 0.88 2.36 -26.95
N ILE A 281 0.74 3.59 -26.46
CA ILE A 281 -0.39 3.99 -25.63
C ILE A 281 -1.64 4.05 -26.50
N LEU A 282 -2.68 3.35 -26.06
CA LEU A 282 -3.97 3.35 -26.73
C LEU A 282 -4.70 4.66 -26.38
N LYS A 283 -4.97 5.46 -27.42
CA LYS A 283 -5.75 6.70 -27.35
C LYS A 283 -7.02 6.53 -28.15
#